data_AF-A0A2I2DRK3-F1
#
_entry.id   AF-A0A2I2DRK3-F1
#
_cell.length_a   1.000
_cell.length_b   1.000
_cell.length_c   1.000
_cell.angle_alpha   90.00
_cell.angle_beta   90.00
_cell.angle_gamma   90.00
#
_symmetry.space_group_name_H-M   'P 1'
#
loop_
_entity.id
_entity.type
_entity.pdbx_description
1 polymer ?
#
loop_
_entity_poly.entity_id
_entity_poly.type
_entity_poly.pdbx_seq_one_letter_code
_entity_poly.pdbx_strand_id
1 'polypeptide(L)' 'MCRAVLESEEGQTAAEGINDGIVYLMAIPYILVGGIGFFIYKKYKTLKK' A
#
# COMPACT_ATOMS: atom_id res chain seq x y z
N MET A 1 -8.56 -15.92 -29.30
CA MET A 1 -9.24 -14.64 -29.55
C MET A 1 -9.85 -14.09 -28.24
N CYS A 2 -9.07 -14.00 -27.15
CA CYS A 2 -9.57 -13.50 -25.85
C CYS A 2 -8.56 -12.56 -25.16
N ARG A 3 -7.53 -12.08 -25.87
CA ARG A 3 -6.57 -11.08 -25.36
C ARG A 3 -7.07 -9.64 -25.47
N ALA A 4 -8.04 -9.40 -26.37
CA ALA A 4 -8.56 -8.07 -26.65
C ALA A 4 -9.34 -7.44 -25.49
N VAL A 5 -9.98 -8.23 -24.61
CA VAL A 5 -10.73 -7.68 -23.45
C VAL A 5 -9.80 -6.98 -22.44
N LEU A 6 -8.55 -7.43 -22.31
CA LEU A 6 -7.57 -6.80 -21.42
C LEU A 6 -6.88 -5.59 -22.07
N GLU A 7 -6.87 -5.51 -23.41
CA GLU A 7 -6.39 -4.36 -24.19
C GLU A 7 -7.50 -3.39 -24.60
N SER A 8 -8.76 -3.68 -24.22
CA SER A 8 -9.89 -2.76 -24.37
C SER A 8 -9.78 -1.68 -23.31
N GLU A 9 -10.24 -0.45 -23.60
CA GLU A 9 -10.17 0.70 -22.69
C GLU A 9 -10.75 0.39 -21.28
N GLU A 10 -11.78 -0.46 -21.22
CA GLU A 10 -12.38 -0.97 -19.99
C GLU A 10 -11.44 -1.90 -19.19
N GLY A 11 -10.68 -2.76 -19.88
CA GLY A 11 -9.69 -3.66 -19.30
C GLY A 11 -8.45 -2.94 -18.77
N GLN A 12 -8.05 -1.85 -19.43
CA GLN A 12 -6.98 -0.96 -18.96
C GLN A 12 -7.38 -0.24 -17.67
N THR A 13 -8.61 0.27 -17.60
CA THR A 13 -9.16 0.93 -16.40
C THR A 13 -9.22 -0.05 -15.22
N ALA A 14 -9.63 -1.30 -15.46
CA ALA A 14 -9.62 -2.33 -14.44
C ALA A 14 -8.20 -2.73 -14.01
N ALA A 15 -7.25 -2.80 -14.94
CA ALA A 15 -5.84 -3.10 -14.64
C ALA A 15 -5.17 -2.01 -13.80
N GLU A 16 -5.48 -0.74 -14.06
CA GLU A 16 -4.99 0.40 -13.28
C GLU A 16 -5.51 0.34 -11.83
N GLY A 17 -6.81 0.09 -11.64
CA GLY A 17 -7.40 -0.09 -10.31
C GLY A 17 -6.82 -1.27 -9.51
N ILE A 18 -6.46 -2.37 -10.19
CA ILE A 18 -5.79 -3.51 -9.56
C ILE A 18 -4.36 -3.14 -9.12
N ASN A 19 -3.61 -2.44 -9.97
CA ASN A 19 -2.24 -2.01 -9.65
C ASN A 19 -2.23 -1.07 -8.44
N ASP A 20 -3.14 -0.11 -8.40
CA ASP A 20 -3.30 0.79 -7.25
C ASP A 20 -3.66 0.03 -5.97
N GLY A 21 -4.53 -0.98 -6.08
CA GLY A 21 -4.86 -1.87 -4.97
C GLY A 21 -3.63 -2.63 -4.44
N ILE A 22 -2.79 -3.16 -5.34
CA ILE A 22 -1.56 -3.87 -4.97
C ILE A 22 -0.58 -2.91 -4.28
N VAL A 23 -0.38 -1.71 -4.81
CA VAL A 23 0.49 -0.69 -4.20
C VAL A 23 -0.03 -0.30 -2.82
N TYR A 24 -1.34 -0.13 -2.65
CA TYR A 24 -1.95 0.19 -1.37
C TYR A 24 -1.73 -0.92 -0.33
N LEU A 25 -1.96 -2.18 -0.71
CA LEU A 25 -1.73 -3.34 0.15
C LEU A 25 -0.25 -3.49 0.54
N MET A 26 0.68 -3.17 -0.37
CA MET A 26 2.11 -3.14 -0.06
C MET A 26 2.51 -1.97 0.84
N ALA A 27 1.88 -0.80 0.72
CA ALA A 27 2.21 0.37 1.52
C ALA A 27 1.81 0.20 3.01
N ILE A 28 0.67 -0.43 3.28
CA ILE A 28 0.14 -0.66 4.64
C ILE A 28 1.18 -1.24 5.61
N PRO A 29 1.86 -2.38 5.32
CA PRO A 29 2.79 -2.97 6.28
C PRO A 29 3.95 -2.03 6.62
N TYR A 30 4.46 -1.23 5.67
CA TYR A 30 5.53 -0.28 5.96
C TYR A 30 5.05 0.88 6.84
N ILE A 31 3.85 1.41 6.59
CA ILE A 31 3.25 2.46 7.42
C ILE A 31 3.00 1.94 8.84
N LEU A 32 2.49 0.72 8.98
CA LEU A 32 2.25 0.10 10.29
C LEU A 32 3.56 -0.08 11.07
N VAL A 33 4.60 -0.64 10.44
CA VAL A 33 5.91 -0.84 11.09
C VAL A 33 6.53 0.50 11.48
N GLY A 34 6.49 1.50 10.59
CA GLY A 34 6.97 2.85 10.87
C GLY A 34 6.21 3.52 12.02
N GLY A 35 4.87 3.40 12.04
CA GLY A 35 4.02 3.93 13.09
C GLY A 35 4.27 3.29 14.45
N ILE A 36 4.41 1.95 14.50
CA ILE A 36 4.75 1.21 15.71
C ILE A 36 6.13 1.62 16.22
N GLY A 37 7.13 1.66 15.33
CA GLY A 37 8.49 2.07 15.67
C GLY A 37 8.55 3.51 16.22
N PHE A 38 7.84 4.45 15.60
CA PHE A 38 7.73 5.83 16.08
C PHE A 38 7.04 5.91 17.46
N PHE A 39 5.95 5.17 17.65
CA PHE A 39 5.23 5.13 18.93
C PHE A 39 6.13 4.61 20.06
N ILE A 40 6.86 3.52 19.80
CA ILE A 40 7.86 2.97 20.73
C ILE A 40 8.93 4.03 21.03
N TYR A 41 9.58 4.59 20.01
CA TYR A 41 10.63 5.61 20.19
C TYR A 41 10.13 6.78 21.05
N LYS A 42 8.93 7.29 20.77
CA LYS A 42 8.33 8.39 21.54
C LYS A 42 8.10 7.99 23.01
N LYS A 43 7.56 6.81 23.26
CA LYS A 43 7.33 6.29 24.63
C LYS A 43 8.64 6.19 25.41
N TYR A 44 9.67 5.57 24.84
CA TYR A 44 10.97 5.41 25.51
C TYR A 44 11.70 6.74 25.69
N LYS A 45 11.59 7.69 24.76
CA LYS A 45 12.16 9.03 24.92
C LYS A 45 11.47 9.83 26.03
N THR A 46 10.16 9.67 26.22
CA THR A 46 9.44 10.29 27.33
C THR A 46 9.76 9.63 28.68
N LEU A 47 9.94 8.30 28.72
CA LEU A 47 10.31 7.57 29.94
C LEU A 47 11.76 7.82 30.39
N LYS A 48 12.67 8.15 29.46
CA LYS A 48 14.07 8.50 29.76
C LYS A 48 14.26 9.98 30.15
N LYS A 49 13.20 10.77 30.20
CA LYS A 49 13.22 12.18 30.62
C LYS A 49 12.81 12.27 32.09
#